data_AF-A0A1S3Y5J2-F1
#
_entry.id   AF-A0A1S3Y5J2-F1
#
_cell.length_a   1.000
_cell.length_b   1.000
_cell.length_c   1.000
_cell.angle_alpha   90.00
_cell.angle_beta   90.00
_cell.angle_gamma   90.00
#
_symmetry.space_group_name_H-M   'P 1'
#
loop_
_entity.id
_entity.type
_entity.pdbx_description
1 polymer ?
#
loop_
_entity_poly.entity_id
_entity_poly.type
_entity_poly.pdbx_seq_one_letter_code
_entity_poly.pdbx_strand_id
1 'polypeptide(L)'
;MDCVGCEKCRLWGKLQVLGLGTALKILFSVDGEYRHDQHLQLQRNEVIALVNLLNRLSESIKLVQEMSPTFEKTIGGLSLQPAAKLISSWKRLWETVVGDR
;
A
#
# COMPACT_ATOMS: atom_id res chain seq x y z
N MET A 1 12.09 8.74 -12.73
CA MET A 1 13.07 7.94 -11.96
C MET A 1 14.42 7.81 -12.67
N ASP A 2 14.65 8.49 -13.80
CA ASP A 2 15.89 8.32 -14.59
C ASP A 2 17.10 9.07 -14.04
N CYS A 3 16.88 9.98 -13.09
CA CYS A 3 17.95 10.71 -12.38
C CYS A 3 18.49 9.98 -11.13
N VAL A 4 18.11 8.71 -10.92
CA VAL A 4 18.59 7.91 -9.77
C VAL A 4 19.82 7.11 -10.20
N GLY A 5 20.98 7.41 -9.61
CA GLY A 5 22.25 6.76 -9.95
C GLY A 5 22.39 5.31 -9.48
N CYS A 6 21.66 4.91 -8.43
CA CYS A 6 21.59 3.52 -7.99
C CYS A 6 20.68 2.70 -8.94
N GLU A 7 21.26 1.72 -9.65
CA GLU A 7 20.52 0.92 -10.63
C GLU A 7 19.37 0.13 -10.01
N LYS A 8 19.60 -0.50 -8.86
CA LYS A 8 18.58 -1.25 -8.13
C LYS A 8 17.44 -0.33 -7.69
N CYS A 9 17.77 0.84 -7.14
CA CYS A 9 16.80 1.83 -6.68
C CYS A 9 15.98 2.38 -7.86
N ARG A 10 16.64 2.61 -9.00
CA ARG A 10 15.98 3.05 -10.25
C ARG A 10 15.00 2.00 -10.75
N LEU A 11 15.38 0.72 -10.75
CA LEU A 11 14.52 -0.39 -11.17
C LEU A 11 13.29 -0.51 -10.26
N TRP A 12 13.50 -0.67 -8.95
CA TRP A 12 12.41 -0.84 -7.99
C TRP A 12 11.54 0.41 -7.89
N GLY A 13 12.13 1.60 -7.97
CA GLY A 13 11.39 2.86 -7.97
C GLY A 13 10.47 3.00 -9.18
N LYS A 14 10.94 2.62 -10.38
CA LYS A 14 10.08 2.58 -11.57
C LYS A 14 8.94 1.57 -11.42
N LEU A 15 9.24 0.37 -10.93
CA LEU A 15 8.25 -0.70 -10.75
C LEU A 15 7.16 -0.29 -9.75
N GLN A 16 7.54 0.30 -8.61
CA GLN A 16 6.58 0.74 -7.59
C GLN A 16 5.71 1.90 -8.06
N VAL A 17 6.29 2.91 -8.70
CA VAL A 17 5.51 4.06 -9.22
C VAL A 17 4.56 3.64 -10.35
N LEU A 18 4.98 2.72 -11.22
CA LEU A 18 4.09 2.14 -12.23
C LEU A 18 2.95 1.36 -11.58
N GLY A 19 3.24 0.58 -10.53
CA GLY A 19 2.21 -0.14 -9.77
C GLY A 19 1.20 0.80 -9.10
N LEU A 20 1.67 1.91 -8.52
CA LEU A 20 0.81 2.92 -7.91
C LEU A 20 -0.06 3.62 -8.96
N GLY A 21 0.52 3.99 -10.11
CA GLY A 21 -0.23 4.55 -11.24
C GLY A 21 -1.29 3.59 -11.77
N THR A 22 -0.97 2.29 -11.82
CA THR A 22 -1.92 1.23 -12.20
C THR A 22 -3.07 1.13 -11.20
N ALA A 23 -2.78 1.18 -9.89
CA ALA A 23 -3.81 1.15 -8.86
C ALA A 23 -4.77 2.35 -8.99
N LEU A 24 -4.24 3.55 -9.20
CA LEU A 24 -5.03 4.76 -9.44
C LEU A 24 -5.86 4.66 -10.74
N LYS A 25 -5.28 4.13 -11.81
CA LYS A 25 -5.98 3.88 -13.07
C LYS A 25 -7.19 2.96 -12.87
N ILE A 26 -7.05 1.90 -12.08
CA ILE A 26 -8.16 1.00 -11.74
C ILE A 26 -9.22 1.76 -10.95
N LEU A 27 -8.85 2.46 -9.87
CA LEU A 27 -9.79 3.21 -9.03
C LEU A 27 -10.64 4.20 -9.84
N PHE A 28 -10.00 5.05 -10.66
CA PHE A 28 -10.71 6.04 -11.45
C PHE A 28 -11.48 5.46 -12.65
N SER A 29 -11.16 4.24 -13.09
CA SER A 29 -11.93 3.57 -14.15
C SER A 29 -13.23 2.96 -13.64
N VAL A 30 -13.32 2.64 -12.35
CA VAL A 30 -14.52 2.03 -11.73
C VAL A 30 -15.57 3.09 -11.38
N ASP A 31 -15.17 4.28 -10.94
CA ASP A 31 -16.09 5.37 -10.57
C ASP A 31 -16.69 6.12 -11.78
N GLY A 32 -16.25 5.79 -13.00
CA GLY A 32 -16.66 6.42 -14.25
C GLY A 32 -17.94 5.87 -14.86
N GLU A 33 -19.04 5.82 -14.10
CA GLU A 33 -20.38 5.33 -14.53
C GLU A 33 -20.97 6.01 -15.79
N TYR A 34 -20.37 7.12 -16.28
CA TYR A 34 -20.88 7.88 -17.42
C TYR A 34 -20.18 7.64 -18.77
N ARG A 35 -19.21 6.71 -18.86
CA ARG A 35 -18.55 6.39 -20.14
C ARG A 35 -18.60 4.89 -20.41
N HIS A 36 -19.71 4.46 -21.02
CA HIS A 36 -20.04 3.10 -21.49
C HIS A 36 -19.02 2.43 -22.44
N ASP A 37 -17.80 2.94 -22.58
CA ASP A 37 -16.79 2.46 -23.53
C ASP A 37 -15.35 2.45 -22.98
N GLN A 38 -15.13 2.78 -21.71
CA GLN A 38 -13.80 2.68 -21.10
C GLN A 38 -13.58 1.27 -20.53
N HIS A 39 -13.43 0.29 -21.41
CA HIS A 39 -12.98 -1.04 -21.00
C HIS A 39 -11.62 -0.91 -20.33
N LEU A 40 -11.53 -1.23 -19.04
CA LEU A 40 -10.28 -1.22 -18.29
C LEU A 40 -9.28 -2.17 -18.97
N GLN A 41 -8.29 -1.62 -19.66
CA GLN A 41 -7.24 -2.39 -20.31
C GLN A 41 -5.93 -2.18 -19.56
N LEU A 42 -5.42 -3.25 -18.99
CA LEU A 42 -4.14 -3.29 -18.30
C LEU A 42 -3.11 -3.98 -19.17
N GLN A 43 -1.97 -3.33 -19.38
CA GLN A 43 -0.81 -3.93 -20.03
C GLN A 43 -0.15 -4.95 -19.09
N ARG A 44 0.56 -5.93 -19.67
CA ARG A 44 1.32 -6.93 -18.91
C ARG A 44 2.23 -6.29 -17.84
N ASN A 45 2.90 -5.21 -18.20
CA ASN A 45 3.81 -4.51 -17.29
C ASN A 45 3.08 -3.82 -16.14
N GLU A 46 1.87 -3.30 -16.37
CA GLU A 46 1.02 -2.69 -15.33
C GLU A 46 0.59 -3.75 -14.31
N VAL A 47 0.17 -4.94 -14.78
CA VAL A 47 -0.20 -6.07 -13.90
C VAL A 47 1.00 -6.55 -13.09
N ILE A 48 2.15 -6.76 -13.73
CA ILE A 48 3.38 -7.19 -13.04
C ILE A 48 3.78 -6.15 -11.98
N ALA A 49 3.75 -4.87 -12.33
CA ALA A 49 4.10 -3.79 -11.41
C ALA A 49 3.15 -3.72 -10.21
N LEU A 50 1.84 -3.85 -10.44
CA LEU A 50 0.83 -3.83 -9.38
C LEU A 50 1.01 -4.98 -8.39
N VAL A 51 1.20 -6.21 -8.87
CA VAL A 51 1.40 -7.39 -8.00
C VAL A 51 2.71 -7.28 -7.23
N ASN A 52 3.80 -6.82 -7.88
CA ASN A 52 5.08 -6.62 -7.21
C ASN A 52 4.99 -5.54 -6.13
N LEU A 53 4.30 -4.43 -6.41
CA LEU A 53 4.05 -3.38 -5.43
C LEU A 53 3.31 -3.94 -4.22
N LEU A 54 2.21 -4.67 -4.43
CA LEU A 54 1.43 -5.27 -3.36
C LEU A 54 2.29 -6.19 -2.47
N ASN A 55 3.12 -7.04 -3.08
CA ASN A 55 4.05 -7.89 -2.34
C ASN A 55 5.04 -7.08 -1.49
N ARG A 56 5.64 -6.02 -2.07
CA ARG A 56 6.60 -5.14 -1.35
C ARG A 56 5.94 -4.40 -0.18
N LEU A 57 4.70 -3.95 -0.33
CA LEU A 57 3.92 -3.34 0.74
C LEU A 57 3.56 -4.36 1.83
N SER A 58 3.16 -5.56 1.44
CA SER A 58 2.88 -6.66 2.37
C SER A 58 4.10 -7.03 3.21
N GLU A 59 5.28 -7.15 2.57
CA GLU A 59 6.54 -7.39 3.28
C GLU A 59 6.86 -6.23 4.23
N SER A 60 6.63 -4.98 3.81
CA SER A 60 6.87 -3.80 4.63
C SER A 60 5.98 -3.79 5.89
N ILE A 61 4.70 -4.14 5.76
CA ILE A 61 3.77 -4.26 6.90
C ILE A 61 4.22 -5.40 7.84
N LYS A 62 4.59 -6.56 7.29
CA LYS A 62 5.09 -7.68 8.07
C LYS A 62 6.35 -7.31 8.86
N LEU A 63 7.30 -6.62 8.22
CA LEU A 63 8.51 -6.13 8.88
C LEU A 63 8.20 -5.17 10.02
N VAL A 64 7.25 -4.25 9.84
CA VAL A 64 6.82 -3.34 10.92
C VAL A 64 6.22 -4.12 12.09
N GLN A 65 5.40 -5.15 11.83
CA GLN A 65 4.83 -5.99 12.88
C GLN A 65 5.90 -6.79 13.63
N GLU A 66 6.90 -7.32 12.93
CA GLU A 66 8.04 -8.02 13.53
C GLU A 66 8.97 -7.08 14.32
N MET A 67 9.16 -5.85 13.86
CA MET A 67 9.98 -4.84 14.52
C MET A 67 9.27 -4.18 15.72
N SER A 68 7.94 -4.13 15.73
CA SER A 68 7.12 -3.54 16.81
C SER A 68 7.53 -3.98 18.22
N PRO A 69 7.66 -5.28 18.55
CA PRO A 69 8.04 -5.69 19.91
C PRO A 69 9.48 -5.30 20.29
N THR A 70 10.38 -5.19 19.31
CA THR A 70 11.75 -4.71 19.52
C THR A 70 11.75 -3.21 19.77
N PHE A 71 10.95 -2.45 19.01
CA PHE A 71 10.75 -1.02 19.18
C PHE A 71 10.14 -0.69 20.55
N GLU A 72 9.13 -1.43 21.00
CA GLU A 72 8.54 -1.28 22.35
C GLU A 72 9.57 -1.50 23.46
N LYS A 73 10.49 -2.45 23.31
CA LYS A 73 11.58 -2.69 24.27
C LYS A 73 12.62 -1.57 24.28
N THR A 74 12.96 -1.01 23.11
CA THR A 74 13.89 0.12 22.99
C THR A 74 13.27 1.44 23.44
N ILE A 75 11.94 1.57 23.32
CA ILE A 75 11.17 2.78 23.66
C ILE A 75 10.43 2.66 25.00
N GLY A 76 10.69 1.59 25.76
CA GLY A 76 10.38 1.50 27.18
C GLY A 76 10.99 2.63 28.03
N GLY A 77 11.83 3.51 27.45
CA GLY A 77 12.21 4.82 28.03
C GLY A 77 11.38 6.04 27.60
N LEU A 78 10.64 5.99 26.48
CA LEU A 78 9.76 7.07 25.97
C LEU A 78 8.47 6.53 25.30
N SER A 79 7.56 5.95 26.08
CA SER A 79 6.14 5.65 25.76
C SER A 79 5.61 5.99 24.34
N LEU A 80 5.50 5.00 23.45
CA LEU A 80 4.69 5.06 22.22
C LEU A 80 3.31 4.42 22.41
N GLN A 81 2.60 4.80 23.49
CA GLN A 81 1.19 4.43 23.71
C GLN A 81 0.17 4.87 22.63
N PRO A 82 0.39 5.86 21.73
CA PRO A 82 -0.70 6.31 20.84
C PRO A 82 -1.04 5.37 19.67
N ALA A 83 -0.05 4.69 19.07
CA ALA A 83 -0.25 4.03 17.77
C ALA A 83 -1.09 2.75 17.87
N ALA A 84 -0.88 1.93 18.90
CA ALA A 84 -1.64 0.68 19.10
C ALA A 84 -3.12 0.93 19.44
N LYS A 85 -3.41 2.00 20.19
CA LYS A 85 -4.80 2.44 20.47
C LYS A 85 -5.49 2.97 19.21
N LEU A 86 -4.76 3.69 18.35
CA LEU A 86 -5.30 4.20 17.11
C LEU A 86 -5.73 3.03 16.20
N ILE A 87 -4.83 2.05 15.98
CA ILE A 87 -5.08 0.90 15.10
C ILE A 87 -6.27 0.05 15.57
N SER A 88 -6.40 -0.19 16.88
CA SER A 88 -7.56 -0.94 17.43
C SER A 88 -8.87 -0.16 17.36
N SER A 89 -8.82 1.17 17.53
CA SER A 89 -10.00 2.03 17.38
C SER A 89 -10.48 2.08 15.92
N TRP A 90 -9.55 2.18 14.96
CA TRP A 90 -9.89 2.14 13.53
C TRP A 90 -10.38 0.76 13.08
N LYS A 91 -9.81 -0.33 13.60
CA LYS A 91 -10.28 -1.69 13.33
C LYS A 91 -11.74 -1.89 13.74
N ARG A 92 -12.11 -1.42 14.94
CA ARG A 92 -13.48 -1.50 15.44
C ARG A 92 -14.46 -0.64 14.64
N LEU A 93 -14.04 0.57 14.24
CA LEU A 93 -14.82 1.43 13.35
C LEU A 93 -15.02 0.79 11.97
N TRP A 94 -13.96 0.20 11.41
CA TRP A 94 -14.01 -0.49 10.13
C TRP A 94 -14.96 -1.70 10.15
N GLU A 95 -14.90 -2.52 11.20
CA GLU A 95 -15.82 -3.66 11.39
C GLU A 95 -17.28 -3.20 11.57
N THR A 96 -17.51 -2.03 12.16
CA THR A 96 -18.86 -1.46 12.32
C THR A 96 -19.41 -0.88 11.01
N VAL A 97 -18.55 -0.30 10.16
CA VAL A 97 -18.96 0.34 8.90
C VAL A 97 -19.07 -0.67 7.74
N VAL A 98 -18.25 -1.71 7.72
CA VAL A 98 -18.22 -2.72 6.64
C VAL A 98 -19.04 -3.98 7.00
N GLY A 99 -19.33 -4.21 8.29
CA GLY A 99 -20.08 -5.37 8.77
C GLY A 99 -21.61 -5.31 8.63
N ASP A 100 -22.16 -4.24 8.04
CA ASP A 100 -23.60 -4.07 7.82
C ASP A 100 -23.91 -3.77 6.34
N ARG A 101 -23.56 -4.72 5.45
CA ARG A 101 -24.32 -5.07 4.24
C ARG A 101 -23.77 -6.33 3.58
#